data_AF-A0A2N6ESG4-F1
#
_entry.id   AF-A0A2N6ESG4-F1
#
_cell.length_a   1.000
_cell.length_b   1.000
_cell.length_c   1.000
_cell.angle_alpha   90.00
_cell.angle_beta   90.00
_cell.angle_gamma   90.00
#
_symmetry.space_group_name_H-M   'P 1'
#
loop_
_entity.id
_entity.type
_entity.pdbx_description
1 polymer ?
#
loop_
_entity_poly.entity_id
_entity_poly.type
_entity_poly.pdbx_seq_one_letter_code
_entity_poly.pdbx_strand_id
1 'polypeptide(L)'
;MGYLDLGGGLAVDYSGRCSGDGHSRNYSLEDYCQAIVTTIAATLDTTGIAHPHIVTESGRATVAYSSMLLFNILDVMHFEAAPLPQPFPADEAEILQEQHRFFTTLNGHDYHQAVVLRDRMRQQFRDGQLSLRQRTLGENLFLATAQKVVTTARQSGLASPQISELQDALADIYYGNFSVFQSLPDTWAIDQLLPVAPLHRHEQQPTREAILSDLTCDCDGKLDQFIVNGELRKTLPLHAFSPDENYYVGAFLMGAYQETLGDLHNLFGDTHVASVRINEEGGYDLIEEISGDTIGEILSYVEYIPSVLFDRMRKEAEQAVREQRLSVPERQQFLTLFGDNLAGYPYYKP
;
A
#
# COMPACT_ATOMS: atom_id res chain seq x y z
N MET A 1 24.24 28.47 34.02
CA MET A 1 23.99 27.45 32.96
C MET A 1 23.57 28.23 31.72
N GLY A 2 24.35 28.13 30.63
CA GLY A 2 24.13 28.96 29.43
C GLY A 2 23.19 28.37 28.39
N TYR A 3 22.89 27.06 28.49
CA TYR A 3 22.02 26.34 27.56
C TYR A 3 21.01 25.49 28.33
N LEU A 4 19.81 25.40 27.79
CA LEU A 4 18.74 24.51 28.23
C LEU A 4 18.25 23.73 27.01
N ASP A 5 18.51 22.43 27.01
CA ASP A 5 18.09 21.51 25.95
C ASP A 5 16.80 20.81 26.35
N LEU A 6 15.83 20.82 25.45
CA LEU A 6 14.51 20.23 25.64
C LEU A 6 14.33 18.91 24.87
N GLY A 7 15.35 18.49 24.11
CA GLY A 7 15.28 17.33 23.24
C GLY A 7 14.29 17.55 22.08
N GLY A 8 13.79 16.44 21.53
CA GLY A 8 12.79 16.43 20.46
C GLY A 8 11.35 16.60 20.97
N GLY A 9 10.39 16.07 20.19
CA GLY A 9 8.97 16.05 20.58
C GLY A 9 8.09 17.08 19.86
N LEU A 10 8.67 17.95 19.02
CA LEU A 10 7.89 18.71 18.04
C LEU A 10 7.29 17.74 17.01
N ALA A 11 5.96 17.61 17.06
CA ALA A 11 5.22 16.65 16.27
C ALA A 11 4.93 17.15 14.84
N VAL A 12 4.64 16.20 13.96
CA VAL A 12 4.22 16.42 12.58
C VAL A 12 2.76 16.01 12.47
N ASP A 13 1.96 16.81 11.76
CA ASP A 13 0.56 16.47 11.54
C ASP A 13 0.43 15.58 10.30
N TYR A 14 0.43 14.27 10.50
CA TYR A 14 0.29 13.29 9.41
C TYR A 14 -1.17 13.15 8.95
N SER A 15 -2.13 13.39 9.85
CA SER A 15 -3.55 13.29 9.54
C SER A 15 -4.17 14.58 8.99
N GLY A 16 -3.50 15.71 9.12
CA GLY A 16 -4.02 17.01 8.70
C GLY A 16 -5.23 17.48 9.52
N ARG A 17 -5.53 16.82 10.65
CA ARG A 17 -6.72 17.07 11.48
C ARG A 17 -6.47 18.12 12.56
N CYS A 18 -5.21 18.52 12.78
CA CYS A 18 -4.80 19.37 13.90
C CYS A 18 -5.38 18.87 15.24
N SER A 19 -5.25 17.58 15.53
CA SER A 19 -5.92 16.92 16.66
C SER A 19 -4.91 16.41 17.70
N GLY A 20 -5.42 15.97 18.87
CA GLY A 20 -4.60 15.30 19.89
C GLY A 20 -4.50 13.78 19.70
N ASP A 21 -4.80 13.26 18.50
CA ASP A 21 -4.63 11.83 18.20
C ASP A 21 -3.15 11.46 17.98
N GLY A 22 -2.85 10.16 17.99
CA GLY A 22 -1.48 9.65 17.93
C GLY A 22 -0.73 9.94 16.61
N HIS A 23 -1.42 10.45 15.58
CA HIS A 23 -0.86 10.74 14.26
C HIS A 23 -0.97 12.22 13.88
N SER A 24 -1.26 13.10 14.86
CA SER A 24 -1.48 14.53 14.64
C SER A 24 -0.83 15.38 15.74
N ARG A 25 -1.07 16.69 15.66
CA ARG A 25 -0.78 17.65 16.73
C ARG A 25 -1.88 18.70 16.82
N ASN A 26 -2.25 19.10 18.03
CA ASN A 26 -3.27 20.11 18.29
C ASN A 26 -2.71 21.51 18.58
N TYR A 27 -1.46 21.76 18.17
CA TYR A 27 -0.73 23.00 18.42
C TYR A 27 0.04 23.39 17.16
N SER A 28 0.24 24.69 16.91
CA SER A 28 1.11 25.20 15.85
C SER A 28 2.58 25.27 16.29
N LEU A 29 3.50 25.47 15.34
CA LEU A 29 4.90 25.74 15.67
C LEU A 29 5.05 26.98 16.57
N GLU A 30 4.21 27.99 16.35
CA GLU A 30 4.19 29.20 17.17
C GLU A 30 3.73 28.90 18.60
N ASP A 31 2.67 28.11 18.78
CA ASP A 31 2.19 27.69 20.10
C ASP A 31 3.27 26.91 20.86
N TYR A 32 3.97 25.99 20.18
CA TYR A 32 5.07 25.22 20.76
C TYR A 32 6.21 26.14 21.25
N CYS A 33 6.67 27.05 20.39
CA CYS A 33 7.71 28.01 20.74
C CYS A 33 7.26 28.94 21.87
N GLN A 34 6.04 29.47 21.80
CA GLN A 34 5.50 30.39 22.79
C GLN A 34 5.37 29.72 24.16
N ALA A 35 4.85 28.49 24.22
CA ALA A 35 4.72 27.73 25.45
C ALA A 35 6.09 27.54 26.13
N ILE A 36 7.09 27.08 25.38
CA ILE A 36 8.45 26.86 25.87
C ILE A 36 9.06 28.17 26.40
N VAL A 37 9.08 29.21 25.58
CA VAL A 37 9.74 30.49 25.92
C VAL A 37 9.04 31.15 27.11
N THR A 38 7.71 31.17 27.13
CA THR A 38 6.93 31.79 28.21
C THR A 38 7.12 31.05 29.53
N THR A 39 7.07 29.72 29.52
CA THR A 39 7.23 28.92 30.75
C THR A 39 8.64 29.08 31.32
N ILE A 40 9.67 29.07 30.49
CA ILE A 40 11.06 29.27 30.94
C ILE A 40 11.25 30.67 31.51
N ALA A 41 10.82 31.72 30.78
CA ALA A 41 10.94 33.10 31.22
C ALA A 41 10.22 33.33 32.56
N ALA A 42 8.94 32.94 32.65
CA ALA A 42 8.15 33.11 33.87
C ALA A 42 8.78 32.39 35.09
N THR A 43 9.37 31.21 34.88
CA THR A 43 10.02 30.45 35.96
C THR A 43 11.31 31.14 36.43
N LEU A 44 12.17 31.55 35.49
CA LEU A 44 13.48 32.12 35.81
C LEU A 44 13.39 33.56 36.32
N ASP A 45 12.40 34.33 35.85
CA ASP A 45 12.15 35.70 36.31
C ASP A 45 11.84 35.74 37.82
N THR A 46 11.07 34.78 38.33
CA THR A 46 10.74 34.72 39.78
C THR A 46 11.96 34.48 40.67
N THR A 47 13.03 33.92 40.11
CA THR A 47 14.26 33.58 40.84
C THR A 47 15.42 34.52 40.51
N GLY A 48 15.22 35.49 39.60
CA GLY A 48 16.25 36.43 39.18
C GLY A 48 17.40 35.78 38.41
N ILE A 49 17.18 34.61 37.81
CA ILE A 49 18.18 33.87 37.04
C ILE A 49 18.17 34.39 35.60
N ALA A 50 19.36 34.67 35.04
CA ALA A 50 19.48 35.07 33.63
C ALA A 50 18.99 33.95 32.69
N HIS A 51 18.28 34.33 31.63
CA HIS A 51 17.69 33.38 30.70
C HIS A 51 18.77 32.63 29.89
N PRO A 52 18.67 31.29 29.76
CA PRO A 52 19.61 30.49 28.97
C PRO A 52 19.28 30.57 27.46
N HIS A 53 20.21 30.13 26.63
CA HIS A 53 19.92 29.74 25.25
C HIS A 53 19.08 28.46 25.24
N ILE A 54 18.00 28.44 24.47
CA ILE A 54 17.11 27.28 24.35
C ILE A 54 17.54 26.46 23.13
N VAL A 55 17.63 25.15 23.30
CA VAL A 55 17.95 24.18 22.25
C VAL A 55 16.80 23.16 22.15
N THR A 56 16.46 22.76 20.93
CA THR A 56 15.52 21.65 20.65
C THR A 56 16.12 20.73 19.59
N GLU A 57 15.87 19.43 19.72
CA GLU A 57 16.35 18.36 18.84
C GLU A 57 15.20 17.87 17.94
N SER A 58 14.52 18.82 17.28
CA SER A 58 13.26 18.60 16.55
C SER A 58 13.42 17.92 15.18
N GLY A 59 14.15 16.79 15.12
CA GLY A 59 14.53 16.12 13.88
C GLY A 59 13.34 15.77 12.96
N ARG A 60 12.34 15.03 13.48
CA ARG A 60 11.15 14.62 12.71
C ARG A 60 10.47 15.81 12.03
N ALA A 61 10.31 16.92 12.75
CA ALA A 61 9.66 18.12 12.21
C ALA A 61 10.46 18.80 11.10
N THR A 62 11.79 18.65 11.09
CA THR A 62 12.66 19.20 10.06
C THR A 62 12.65 18.38 8.78
N VAL A 63 12.61 17.05 8.88
CA VAL A 63 12.84 16.16 7.72
C VAL A 63 11.58 15.45 7.20
N ALA A 64 10.48 15.36 7.97
CA ALA A 64 9.32 14.57 7.52
C ALA A 64 8.82 14.98 6.14
N TYR A 65 8.79 16.28 5.84
CA TYR A 65 8.26 16.84 4.59
C TYR A 65 9.23 16.80 3.40
N SER A 66 10.48 16.33 3.56
CA SER A 66 11.50 16.45 2.53
C SER A 66 11.50 15.32 1.49
N SER A 67 10.78 14.23 1.72
CA SER A 67 10.74 13.10 0.78
C SER A 67 9.34 12.48 0.64
N MET A 68 9.15 11.79 -0.48
CA MET A 68 7.96 11.01 -0.83
C MET A 68 8.38 9.74 -1.55
N LEU A 69 7.61 8.67 -1.38
CA LEU A 69 7.77 7.42 -2.12
C LEU A 69 6.89 7.50 -3.36
N LEU A 70 7.47 7.30 -4.54
CA LEU A 70 6.74 7.23 -5.80
C LEU A 70 6.78 5.80 -6.32
N PHE A 71 5.62 5.23 -6.59
CA PHE A 71 5.51 3.90 -7.21
C PHE A 71 4.38 3.84 -8.23
N ASN A 72 4.51 2.94 -9.19
CA ASN A 72 3.45 2.64 -10.14
C ASN A 72 2.57 1.49 -9.65
N ILE A 73 1.32 1.45 -10.11
CA ILE A 73 0.45 0.29 -9.97
C ILE A 73 0.70 -0.65 -11.14
N LEU A 74 0.88 -1.94 -10.83
CA LEU A 74 1.17 -2.98 -11.81
C LEU A 74 -0.10 -3.69 -12.27
N ASP A 75 -1.01 -3.95 -11.33
CA ASP A 75 -2.26 -4.63 -11.61
C ASP A 75 -3.31 -4.30 -10.54
N VAL A 76 -4.57 -4.60 -10.82
CA VAL A 76 -5.68 -4.42 -9.90
C VAL A 76 -6.55 -5.68 -9.84
N MET A 77 -6.75 -6.18 -8.63
CA MET A 77 -7.81 -7.16 -8.37
C MET A 77 -9.12 -6.42 -8.15
N HIS A 78 -10.00 -6.47 -9.16
CA HIS A 78 -11.34 -5.94 -9.04
C HIS A 78 -12.25 -6.87 -8.24
N PHE A 79 -12.89 -6.33 -7.20
CA PHE A 79 -13.88 -7.07 -6.42
C PHE A 79 -15.28 -6.95 -7.05
N GLU A 80 -15.39 -7.45 -8.29
CA GLU A 80 -16.61 -7.39 -9.09
C GLU A 80 -17.17 -8.76 -9.47
N ALA A 81 -18.50 -8.86 -9.45
CA ALA A 81 -19.17 -10.05 -9.92
C ALA A 81 -19.03 -10.17 -11.44
N ALA A 82 -18.61 -11.35 -11.89
CA ALA A 82 -18.68 -11.71 -13.30
C ALA A 82 -20.15 -11.74 -13.76
N PRO A 83 -20.44 -11.48 -15.05
CA PRO A 83 -21.79 -11.56 -15.58
C PRO A 83 -22.46 -12.89 -15.24
N LEU A 84 -23.64 -12.82 -14.63
CA LEU A 84 -24.42 -14.02 -14.29
C LEU A 84 -24.97 -14.68 -15.57
N PRO A 85 -25.04 -16.02 -15.63
CA PRO A 85 -25.63 -16.72 -16.78
C PRO A 85 -27.06 -16.26 -17.06
N GLN A 86 -27.38 -16.00 -18.33
CA GLN A 86 -28.73 -15.68 -18.78
C GLN A 86 -29.16 -16.63 -19.92
N PRO A 87 -30.21 -17.45 -19.74
CA PRO A 87 -31.00 -17.62 -18.51
C PRO A 87 -30.18 -18.32 -17.41
N PHE A 88 -30.54 -18.08 -16.14
CA PHE A 88 -29.96 -18.85 -15.04
C PHE A 88 -30.37 -20.33 -15.18
N PRO A 89 -29.44 -21.31 -15.07
CA PRO A 89 -29.77 -22.69 -15.39
C PRO A 89 -30.80 -23.24 -14.41
N ALA A 90 -31.86 -23.88 -14.91
CA ALA A 90 -33.00 -24.33 -14.11
C ALA A 90 -32.72 -25.62 -13.31
N ASP A 91 -31.69 -26.36 -13.70
CA ASP A 91 -31.26 -27.64 -13.13
C ASP A 91 -30.14 -27.51 -12.09
N GLU A 92 -29.78 -26.28 -11.69
CA GLU A 92 -28.81 -26.05 -10.64
C GLU A 92 -29.30 -26.46 -9.25
N ALA A 93 -28.35 -26.67 -8.34
CA ALA A 93 -28.62 -27.02 -6.95
C ALA A 93 -29.60 -26.04 -6.29
N GLU A 94 -30.47 -26.55 -5.41
CA GLU A 94 -31.54 -25.76 -4.78
C GLU A 94 -31.00 -24.51 -4.07
N ILE A 95 -29.82 -24.60 -3.43
CA ILE A 95 -29.19 -23.46 -2.76
C ILE A 95 -28.81 -22.34 -3.74
N LEU A 96 -28.39 -22.68 -4.97
CA LEU A 96 -28.06 -21.70 -6.02
C LEU A 96 -29.33 -21.06 -6.58
N GLN A 97 -30.41 -21.83 -6.72
CA GLN A 97 -31.72 -21.28 -7.08
C GLN A 97 -32.25 -20.33 -6.00
N GLU A 98 -32.04 -20.66 -4.72
CA GLU A 98 -32.39 -19.82 -3.58
C GLU A 98 -31.59 -18.50 -3.60
N GLN A 99 -30.28 -18.56 -3.83
CA GLN A 99 -29.42 -17.39 -4.00
C GLN A 99 -29.85 -16.52 -5.19
N HIS A 100 -30.11 -17.11 -6.35
CA HIS A 100 -30.54 -16.39 -7.54
C HIS A 100 -31.92 -15.74 -7.35
N ARG A 101 -32.88 -16.44 -6.73
CA ARG A 101 -34.18 -15.87 -6.35
C ARG A 101 -33.99 -14.68 -5.41
N PHE A 102 -33.16 -14.84 -4.38
CA PHE A 102 -32.86 -13.74 -3.45
C PHE A 102 -32.28 -12.52 -4.19
N PHE A 103 -31.27 -12.72 -5.02
CA PHE A 103 -30.66 -11.67 -5.84
C PHE A 103 -31.68 -10.91 -6.71
N THR A 104 -32.57 -11.65 -7.38
CA THR A 104 -33.59 -11.07 -8.27
C THR A 104 -34.70 -10.33 -7.52
N THR A 105 -35.14 -10.85 -6.36
CA THR A 105 -36.20 -10.22 -5.54
C THR A 105 -35.70 -9.18 -4.54
N LEU A 106 -34.38 -9.01 -4.42
CA LEU A 106 -33.77 -8.10 -3.45
C LEU A 106 -34.26 -6.66 -3.68
N ASN A 107 -35.08 -6.17 -2.75
CA ASN A 107 -35.66 -4.83 -2.73
C ASN A 107 -35.28 -4.07 -1.44
N GLY A 108 -34.00 -4.11 -1.06
CA GLY A 108 -33.54 -3.48 0.17
C GLY A 108 -32.08 -3.77 0.49
N HIS A 109 -31.76 -3.67 1.77
CA HIS A 109 -30.39 -3.73 2.30
C HIS A 109 -30.09 -5.01 3.10
N ASP A 110 -30.85 -6.09 2.85
CA ASP A 110 -30.71 -7.35 3.60
C ASP A 110 -29.45 -8.11 3.18
N TYR A 111 -28.31 -7.67 3.71
CA TYR A 111 -27.04 -8.36 3.52
C TYR A 111 -26.94 -9.65 4.35
N HIS A 112 -27.64 -9.71 5.48
CA HIS A 112 -27.57 -10.85 6.38
C HIS A 112 -28.06 -12.13 5.70
N GLN A 113 -29.19 -12.06 5.00
CA GLN A 113 -29.70 -13.21 4.25
C GLN A 113 -28.72 -13.67 3.16
N ALA A 114 -28.01 -12.76 2.49
CA ALA A 114 -26.97 -13.11 1.52
C ALA A 114 -25.83 -13.93 2.17
N VAL A 115 -25.39 -13.51 3.37
CA VAL A 115 -24.36 -14.20 4.16
C VAL A 115 -24.83 -15.60 4.57
N VAL A 116 -26.05 -15.73 5.08
CA VAL A 116 -26.63 -17.03 5.47
C VAL A 116 -26.66 -18.00 4.29
N LEU A 117 -27.10 -17.54 3.12
CA LEU A 117 -27.14 -18.37 1.92
C LEU A 117 -25.75 -18.78 1.44
N ARG A 118 -24.78 -17.86 1.46
CA ARG A 118 -23.37 -18.16 1.14
C ARG A 118 -22.80 -19.21 2.07
N ASP A 119 -23.03 -19.09 3.37
CA ASP A 119 -22.45 -20.00 4.37
C ASP A 119 -23.07 -21.40 4.26
N ARG A 120 -24.38 -21.48 4.00
CA ARG A 120 -25.07 -22.74 3.65
C ARG A 120 -24.48 -23.36 2.38
N MET A 121 -24.27 -22.58 1.32
CA MET A 121 -23.65 -23.06 0.07
C MET A 121 -22.22 -23.58 0.31
N ARG A 122 -21.39 -22.84 1.07
CA ARG A 122 -20.04 -23.26 1.45
C ARG A 122 -20.04 -24.53 2.29
N GLN A 123 -21.06 -24.73 3.14
CA GLN A 123 -21.20 -25.97 3.90
C GLN A 123 -21.54 -27.15 2.99
N GLN A 124 -22.52 -27.01 2.08
CA GLN A 124 -22.85 -28.06 1.12
C GLN A 124 -21.65 -28.43 0.23
N PHE A 125 -20.82 -27.47 -0.17
CA PHE A 125 -19.57 -27.76 -0.86
C PHE A 125 -18.59 -28.56 0.01
N ARG A 126 -18.41 -28.18 1.28
CA ARG A 126 -17.55 -28.91 2.23
C ARG A 126 -18.04 -30.35 2.48
N ASP A 127 -19.35 -30.55 2.44
CA ASP A 127 -19.98 -31.86 2.58
C ASP A 127 -19.94 -32.70 1.28
N GLY A 128 -19.37 -32.17 0.20
CA GLY A 128 -19.23 -32.86 -1.09
C GLY A 128 -20.50 -32.86 -1.96
N GLN A 129 -21.50 -32.05 -1.61
CA GLN A 129 -22.79 -31.99 -2.33
C GLN A 129 -22.76 -31.06 -3.54
N LEU A 130 -21.79 -30.13 -3.61
CA LEU A 130 -21.63 -29.19 -4.71
C LEU A 130 -20.29 -29.39 -5.40
N SER A 131 -20.28 -29.24 -6.72
CA SER A 131 -19.04 -29.18 -7.50
C SER A 131 -18.32 -27.83 -7.31
N LEU A 132 -17.04 -27.76 -7.70
CA LEU A 132 -16.30 -26.50 -7.72
C LEU A 132 -16.98 -25.44 -8.61
N ARG A 133 -17.54 -25.83 -9.76
CA ARG A 133 -18.26 -24.93 -10.67
C ARG A 133 -19.49 -24.31 -9.99
N GLN A 134 -20.22 -25.13 -9.24
CA GLN A 134 -21.39 -24.69 -8.48
C GLN A 134 -21.00 -23.75 -7.34
N ARG A 135 -19.91 -24.06 -6.62
CA ARG A 135 -19.37 -23.13 -5.63
C ARG A 135 -18.97 -21.80 -6.26
N THR A 136 -18.26 -21.81 -7.37
CA THR A 136 -17.87 -20.58 -8.08
C THR A 136 -19.10 -19.74 -8.48
N LEU A 137 -20.14 -20.36 -9.03
CA LEU A 137 -21.39 -19.67 -9.36
C LEU A 137 -22.08 -19.08 -8.10
N GLY A 138 -22.10 -19.83 -6.99
CA GLY A 138 -22.67 -19.37 -5.72
C GLY A 138 -21.89 -18.23 -5.06
N GLU A 139 -20.55 -18.24 -5.12
CA GLU A 139 -19.71 -17.14 -4.66
C GLU A 139 -19.90 -15.90 -5.54
N ASN A 140 -20.01 -16.07 -6.86
CA ASN A 140 -20.26 -14.97 -7.80
C ASN A 140 -21.66 -14.35 -7.60
N LEU A 141 -22.69 -15.17 -7.34
CA LEU A 141 -24.03 -14.71 -6.95
C LEU A 141 -24.01 -13.91 -5.65
N PHE A 142 -23.26 -14.38 -4.66
CA PHE A 142 -23.09 -13.66 -3.40
C PHE A 142 -22.43 -12.30 -3.63
N LEU A 143 -21.36 -12.24 -4.43
CA LEU A 143 -20.68 -11.00 -4.78
C LEU A 143 -21.63 -10.03 -5.51
N ALA A 144 -22.37 -10.50 -6.52
CA ALA A 144 -23.35 -9.69 -7.24
C ALA A 144 -24.44 -9.13 -6.31
N THR A 145 -24.87 -9.94 -5.34
CA THR A 145 -25.85 -9.55 -4.33
C THR A 145 -25.27 -8.48 -3.38
N ALA A 146 -24.04 -8.68 -2.90
CA ALA A 146 -23.36 -7.73 -2.03
C ALA A 146 -23.19 -6.35 -2.70
N GLN A 147 -22.76 -6.33 -3.96
CA GLN A 147 -22.63 -5.11 -4.75
C GLN A 147 -23.99 -4.41 -4.97
N LYS A 148 -25.04 -5.19 -5.24
CA LYS A 148 -26.41 -4.66 -5.36
C LYS A 148 -26.87 -4.02 -4.03
N VAL A 149 -26.63 -4.66 -2.89
CA VAL A 149 -26.93 -4.10 -1.55
C VAL A 149 -26.22 -2.76 -1.33
N VAL A 150 -24.91 -2.69 -1.58
CA VAL A 150 -24.12 -1.46 -1.44
C VAL A 150 -24.64 -0.35 -2.36
N THR A 151 -24.93 -0.68 -3.62
CA THR A 151 -25.44 0.28 -4.60
C THR A 151 -26.79 0.86 -4.16
N THR A 152 -27.72 0.01 -3.72
CA THR A 152 -29.03 0.44 -3.22
C THR A 152 -28.89 1.26 -1.93
N ALA A 153 -27.97 0.90 -1.02
CA ALA A 153 -27.72 1.66 0.21
C ALA A 153 -27.16 3.06 -0.05
N ARG A 154 -26.24 3.20 -1.01
CA ARG A 154 -25.73 4.50 -1.46
C ARG A 154 -26.84 5.36 -2.06
N GLN A 155 -27.72 4.79 -2.87
CA GLN A 155 -28.83 5.52 -3.50
C GLN A 155 -29.89 6.00 -2.49
N SER A 156 -30.13 5.26 -1.41
CA SER A 156 -31.06 5.65 -0.34
C SER A 156 -30.45 6.56 0.72
N GLY A 157 -29.13 6.82 0.65
CA GLY A 157 -28.40 7.58 1.67
C GLY A 157 -28.28 6.84 3.01
N LEU A 158 -28.50 5.52 3.03
CA LEU A 158 -28.41 4.72 4.24
C LEU A 158 -26.95 4.46 4.60
N ALA A 159 -26.48 5.12 5.65
CA ALA A 159 -25.21 4.81 6.29
C ALA A 159 -25.45 3.96 7.54
N SER A 160 -25.04 2.69 7.51
CA SER A 160 -24.99 1.83 8.69
C SER A 160 -23.60 1.19 8.81
N PRO A 161 -23.15 0.80 10.02
CA PRO A 161 -21.85 0.17 10.21
C PRO A 161 -21.66 -1.08 9.32
N GLN A 162 -22.69 -1.92 9.22
CA GLN A 162 -22.67 -3.12 8.37
C GLN A 162 -22.48 -2.81 6.89
N ILE A 163 -23.08 -1.73 6.40
CA ILE A 163 -22.93 -1.30 5.00
C ILE A 163 -21.55 -0.69 4.77
N SER A 164 -21.01 0.05 5.74
CA SER A 164 -19.65 0.59 5.66
C SER A 164 -18.62 -0.53 5.63
N GLU A 165 -18.73 -1.50 6.54
CA GLU A 165 -17.86 -2.69 6.56
C GLU A 165 -17.94 -3.49 5.27
N LEU A 166 -19.14 -3.62 4.69
CA LEU A 166 -19.32 -4.27 3.40
C LEU A 166 -18.67 -3.48 2.26
N GLN A 167 -18.75 -2.15 2.28
CA GLN A 167 -18.08 -1.31 1.29
C GLN A 167 -16.56 -1.46 1.34
N ASP A 168 -16.00 -1.47 2.56
CA ASP A 168 -14.57 -1.71 2.75
C ASP A 168 -14.15 -3.11 2.29
N ALA A 169 -14.98 -4.13 2.56
CA ALA A 169 -14.72 -5.51 2.13
C ALA A 169 -14.87 -5.74 0.61
N LEU A 170 -15.52 -4.83 -0.11
CA LEU A 170 -15.66 -4.86 -1.57
C LEU A 170 -14.66 -3.91 -2.27
N ALA A 171 -13.71 -3.35 -1.52
CA ALA A 171 -12.67 -2.53 -2.09
C ALA A 171 -11.76 -3.36 -3.01
N ASP A 172 -11.30 -2.73 -4.08
CA ASP A 172 -10.31 -3.32 -4.96
C ASP A 172 -8.94 -3.38 -4.29
N ILE A 173 -8.08 -4.28 -4.78
CA ILE A 173 -6.68 -4.34 -4.36
C ILE A 173 -5.83 -3.84 -5.50
N TYR A 174 -5.14 -2.72 -5.30
CA TYR A 174 -4.20 -2.16 -6.26
C TYR A 174 -2.79 -2.60 -5.88
N TYR A 175 -2.12 -3.35 -6.75
CA TYR A 175 -0.77 -3.85 -6.51
C TYR A 175 0.26 -2.80 -6.90
N GLY A 176 0.86 -2.15 -5.91
CA GLY A 176 1.91 -1.16 -6.08
C GLY A 176 3.28 -1.81 -6.20
N ASN A 177 4.11 -1.27 -7.08
CA ASN A 177 5.48 -1.71 -7.32
C ASN A 177 6.45 -1.18 -6.24
N PHE A 178 6.26 -1.61 -4.99
CA PHE A 178 7.10 -1.25 -3.85
C PHE A 178 7.06 -2.34 -2.78
N SER A 179 7.75 -2.12 -1.66
CA SER A 179 7.64 -2.95 -0.45
C SER A 179 7.38 -2.04 0.76
N VAL A 180 6.35 -2.36 1.54
CA VAL A 180 6.02 -1.65 2.78
C VAL A 180 7.14 -1.82 3.80
N PHE A 181 7.69 -3.02 3.94
CA PHE A 181 8.76 -3.32 4.90
C PHE A 181 10.05 -2.56 4.62
N GLN A 182 10.36 -2.33 3.33
CA GLN A 182 11.54 -1.59 2.93
C GLN A 182 11.33 -0.07 3.01
N SER A 183 10.21 0.44 2.49
CA SER A 183 10.02 1.89 2.28
C SER A 183 9.11 2.58 3.30
N LEU A 184 8.24 1.83 3.99
CA LEU A 184 7.25 2.35 4.94
C LEU A 184 7.19 1.50 6.24
N PRO A 185 8.32 1.20 6.90
CA PRO A 185 8.37 0.28 8.03
C PRO A 185 7.53 0.74 9.24
N ASP A 186 7.40 2.06 9.49
CA ASP A 186 6.58 2.54 10.61
C ASP A 186 5.08 2.25 10.40
N THR A 187 4.60 2.20 9.14
CA THR A 187 3.21 1.85 8.86
C THR A 187 2.90 0.42 9.28
N TRP A 188 3.87 -0.49 9.08
CA TRP A 188 3.75 -1.87 9.54
C TRP A 188 3.98 -2.00 11.06
N ALA A 189 5.00 -1.33 11.60
CA ALA A 189 5.44 -1.56 12.97
C ALA A 189 4.59 -0.87 14.04
N ILE A 190 4.05 0.31 13.75
CA ILE A 190 3.35 1.17 14.72
C ILE A 190 2.07 1.82 14.16
N ASP A 191 1.51 1.26 13.08
CA ASP A 191 0.32 1.78 12.40
C ASP A 191 0.46 3.27 11.99
N GLN A 192 1.68 3.72 11.67
CA GLN A 192 1.92 5.12 11.30
C GLN A 192 1.14 5.48 10.03
N LEU A 193 0.27 6.47 10.16
CA LEU A 193 -0.45 7.05 9.03
C LEU A 193 0.48 7.92 8.18
N LEU A 194 0.40 7.73 6.87
CA LEU A 194 1.06 8.54 5.87
C LEU A 194 0.01 9.03 4.87
N PRO A 195 0.02 10.31 4.43
CA PRO A 195 -0.82 10.74 3.34
C PRO A 195 -0.45 9.97 2.07
N VAL A 196 -1.44 9.44 1.37
CA VAL A 196 -1.26 8.72 0.11
C VAL A 196 -2.23 9.28 -0.92
N ALA A 197 -1.74 9.57 -2.12
CA ALA A 197 -2.58 10.09 -3.21
C ALA A 197 -2.04 9.69 -4.59
N PRO A 198 -2.92 9.58 -5.61
CA PRO A 198 -2.48 9.56 -7.02
C PRO A 198 -1.67 10.81 -7.33
N LEU A 199 -0.66 10.71 -8.20
CA LEU A 199 0.16 11.87 -8.61
C LEU A 199 -0.37 12.58 -9.86
N HIS A 200 -1.48 12.09 -10.41
CA HIS A 200 -2.08 12.63 -11.61
C HIS A 200 -3.60 12.43 -11.59
N ARG A 201 -4.28 12.97 -12.60
CA ARG A 201 -5.75 12.92 -12.78
C ARG A 201 -6.56 13.64 -11.71
N HIS A 202 -5.98 14.63 -11.01
CA HIS A 202 -6.67 15.38 -9.95
C HIS A 202 -7.95 16.13 -10.38
N GLU A 203 -8.15 16.34 -11.70
CA GLU A 203 -9.37 16.94 -12.25
C GLU A 203 -10.47 15.90 -12.56
N GLN A 204 -10.17 14.61 -12.42
CA GLN A 204 -11.09 13.51 -12.67
C GLN A 204 -11.60 12.97 -11.33
N GLN A 205 -12.89 12.66 -11.26
CA GLN A 205 -13.45 12.07 -10.04
C GLN A 205 -13.00 10.59 -9.93
N PRO A 206 -12.42 10.16 -8.81
CA PRO A 206 -12.13 8.74 -8.58
C PRO A 206 -13.42 7.93 -8.53
N THR A 207 -13.39 6.72 -9.10
CA THR A 207 -14.57 5.85 -9.26
C THR A 207 -14.45 4.52 -8.53
N ARG A 208 -13.27 4.22 -7.99
CA ARG A 208 -12.96 2.97 -7.27
C ARG A 208 -12.58 3.29 -5.83
N GLU A 209 -12.94 2.40 -4.93
CA GLU A 209 -12.45 2.39 -3.55
C GLU A 209 -11.46 1.22 -3.45
N ALA A 210 -10.28 1.47 -2.90
CA ALA A 210 -9.20 0.49 -2.95
C ALA A 210 -8.33 0.48 -1.69
N ILE A 211 -7.69 -0.66 -1.45
CA ILE A 211 -6.48 -0.76 -0.62
C ILE A 211 -5.27 -0.89 -1.54
N LEU A 212 -4.09 -0.55 -1.03
CA LEU A 212 -2.84 -0.71 -1.76
C LEU A 212 -2.10 -1.92 -1.20
N SER A 213 -1.82 -2.92 -2.02
CA SER A 213 -0.95 -4.04 -1.66
C SER A 213 0.43 -3.80 -2.25
N ASP A 214 1.45 -4.18 -1.52
CA ASP A 214 2.82 -4.21 -2.03
C ASP A 214 3.08 -5.53 -2.80
N LEU A 215 4.34 -5.74 -3.18
CA LEU A 215 4.79 -6.92 -3.93
C LEU A 215 5.19 -8.12 -3.08
N THR A 216 5.18 -7.98 -1.77
CA THR A 216 5.62 -9.05 -0.88
C THR A 216 4.60 -10.18 -0.83
N CYS A 217 5.05 -11.34 -0.37
CA CYS A 217 4.19 -12.49 -0.17
C CYS A 217 3.49 -12.46 1.20
N ASP A 218 3.74 -11.42 1.99
CA ASP A 218 3.19 -11.24 3.33
C ASP A 218 1.87 -10.46 3.24
N CYS A 219 0.86 -10.91 3.98
CA CYS A 219 -0.44 -10.22 4.00
C CYS A 219 -0.40 -8.87 4.73
N ASP A 220 0.64 -8.63 5.52
CA ASP A 220 0.89 -7.35 6.19
C ASP A 220 1.52 -6.31 5.24
N GLY A 221 1.99 -6.73 4.05
CA GLY A 221 2.49 -5.87 2.98
C GLY A 221 1.39 -5.06 2.29
N LYS A 222 0.68 -4.21 3.03
CA LYS A 222 -0.43 -3.41 2.50
C LYS A 222 -0.59 -2.09 3.25
N LEU A 223 -1.25 -1.15 2.58
CA LEU A 223 -1.79 0.08 3.14
C LEU A 223 -3.31 -0.04 3.11
N ASP A 224 -3.92 -0.10 4.29
CA ASP A 224 -5.37 -0.19 4.49
C ASP A 224 -5.90 0.83 5.51
N GLN A 225 -5.12 1.87 5.78
CA GLN A 225 -5.50 3.02 6.59
C GLN A 225 -5.08 4.30 5.88
N PHE A 226 -6.07 5.15 5.58
CA PHE A 226 -5.89 6.35 4.79
C PHE A 226 -6.61 7.53 5.43
N ILE A 227 -6.11 8.72 5.14
CA ILE A 227 -6.78 9.96 5.52
C ILE A 227 -7.44 10.54 4.27
N VAL A 228 -8.76 10.63 4.31
CA VAL A 228 -9.56 11.18 3.21
C VAL A 228 -10.52 12.20 3.79
N ASN A 229 -10.47 13.44 3.30
CA ASN A 229 -11.27 14.56 3.81
C ASN A 229 -11.14 14.78 5.34
N GLY A 230 -9.97 14.48 5.93
CA GLY A 230 -9.72 14.61 7.37
C GLY A 230 -10.30 13.49 8.23
N GLU A 231 -10.81 12.42 7.60
CA GLU A 231 -11.31 11.23 8.29
C GLU A 231 -10.44 10.01 8.00
N LEU A 232 -10.25 9.17 9.02
CA LEU A 232 -9.60 7.88 8.87
C LEU A 232 -10.54 6.92 8.14
N ARG A 233 -10.09 6.41 7.00
CA ARG A 233 -10.81 5.43 6.18
C ARG A 233 -9.95 4.19 5.97
N LYS A 234 -10.60 3.06 5.73
CA LYS A 234 -9.91 1.81 5.37
C LYS A 234 -9.56 1.72 3.88
N THR A 235 -10.11 2.64 3.10
CA THR A 235 -10.08 2.62 1.64
C THR A 235 -9.70 4.00 1.11
N LEU A 236 -8.94 3.99 0.02
CA LEU A 236 -8.52 5.16 -0.71
C LEU A 236 -9.33 5.26 -2.01
N PRO A 237 -10.01 6.39 -2.28
CA PRO A 237 -10.65 6.61 -3.57
C PRO A 237 -9.59 6.79 -4.66
N LEU A 238 -9.64 5.92 -5.68
CA LEU A 238 -8.71 5.91 -6.82
C LEU A 238 -9.46 5.95 -8.15
N HIS A 239 -8.74 6.34 -9.20
CA HIS A 239 -9.23 6.23 -10.58
C HIS A 239 -9.20 4.76 -11.02
N ALA A 240 -10.07 4.41 -11.97
CA ALA A 240 -10.01 3.10 -12.62
C ALA A 240 -8.62 2.90 -13.28
N PHE A 241 -8.04 1.73 -13.03
CA PHE A 241 -6.77 1.32 -13.62
C PHE A 241 -6.96 0.87 -15.07
N SER A 242 -5.97 1.16 -15.91
CA SER A 242 -5.88 0.70 -17.29
C SER A 242 -4.49 0.14 -17.53
N PRO A 243 -4.34 -1.10 -18.02
CA PRO A 243 -3.03 -1.68 -18.33
C PRO A 243 -2.24 -0.89 -19.39
N ASP A 244 -2.93 -0.09 -20.21
CA ASP A 244 -2.31 0.70 -21.27
C ASP A 244 -1.68 2.01 -20.75
N GLU A 245 -1.89 2.37 -19.48
CA GLU A 245 -1.47 3.65 -18.92
C GLU A 245 -0.80 3.50 -17.55
N ASN A 246 0.34 4.19 -17.36
CA ASN A 246 1.01 4.21 -16.07
C ASN A 246 0.16 4.96 -15.02
N TYR A 247 -0.14 4.28 -13.92
CA TYR A 247 -0.84 4.85 -12.78
C TYR A 247 0.11 5.01 -11.59
N TYR A 248 0.45 6.25 -11.22
CA TYR A 248 1.44 6.55 -10.18
C TYR A 248 0.76 7.03 -8.90
N VAL A 249 1.24 6.52 -7.77
CA VAL A 249 0.79 6.86 -6.43
C VAL A 249 2.00 7.34 -5.63
N GLY A 250 1.77 8.37 -4.81
CA GLY A 250 2.76 8.91 -3.88
C GLY A 250 2.35 8.64 -2.44
N ALA A 251 3.28 8.17 -1.62
CA ALA A 251 3.18 8.22 -0.16
C ALA A 251 4.07 9.35 0.37
N PHE A 252 3.48 10.26 1.14
CA PHE A 252 4.11 11.50 1.57
C PHE A 252 4.50 11.45 3.05
N LEU A 253 5.30 12.43 3.47
CA LEU A 253 5.76 12.60 4.85
C LEU A 253 6.69 11.49 5.36
N MET A 254 7.42 10.82 4.46
CA MET A 254 8.28 9.68 4.79
C MET A 254 9.71 10.05 5.19
N GLY A 255 10.08 11.34 5.19
CA GLY A 255 11.49 11.75 5.37
C GLY A 255 12.07 11.56 6.75
N ALA A 256 11.27 11.12 7.72
CA ALA A 256 11.73 10.78 9.05
C ALA A 256 11.62 9.27 9.29
N TYR A 257 12.71 8.66 9.78
CA TYR A 257 12.84 7.26 10.21
C TYR A 257 12.75 6.19 9.10
N GLN A 258 11.89 6.36 8.09
CA GLN A 258 11.54 5.28 7.16
C GLN A 258 12.75 4.68 6.43
N GLU A 259 13.59 5.53 5.83
CA GLU A 259 14.75 5.09 5.03
C GLU A 259 15.76 4.26 5.84
N THR A 260 15.94 4.57 7.13
CA THR A 260 16.94 3.87 7.97
C THR A 260 16.39 2.60 8.63
N LEU A 261 15.07 2.47 8.73
CA LEU A 261 14.41 1.35 9.39
C LEU A 261 13.95 0.25 8.42
N GLY A 262 14.14 0.45 7.11
CA GLY A 262 13.79 -0.53 6.09
C GLY A 262 14.47 -1.88 6.28
N ASP A 263 13.73 -2.96 6.01
CA ASP A 263 14.24 -4.33 6.00
C ASP A 263 14.09 -4.98 4.61
N LEU A 264 14.99 -5.92 4.33
CA LEU A 264 15.09 -6.68 3.09
C LEU A 264 14.07 -7.82 3.00
N HIS A 265 12.82 -7.56 3.40
CA HIS A 265 11.77 -8.57 3.36
C HIS A 265 11.57 -9.07 1.92
N ASN A 266 11.51 -10.38 1.74
CA ASN A 266 11.51 -11.01 0.41
C ASN A 266 12.69 -10.63 -0.51
N LEU A 267 13.80 -10.14 0.05
CA LEU A 267 14.96 -9.67 -0.70
C LEU A 267 14.63 -8.50 -1.64
N PHE A 268 13.66 -7.65 -1.28
CA PHE A 268 13.53 -6.34 -1.89
C PHE A 268 14.52 -5.39 -1.21
N GLY A 269 15.44 -4.83 -2.01
CA GLY A 269 16.50 -3.94 -1.54
C GLY A 269 16.13 -2.47 -1.58
N ASP A 270 17.14 -1.62 -1.33
CA ASP A 270 16.96 -0.17 -1.33
C ASP A 270 16.38 0.33 -2.66
N THR A 271 15.53 1.35 -2.56
CA THR A 271 14.89 1.96 -3.73
C THR A 271 15.77 3.01 -4.39
N HIS A 272 15.55 3.30 -5.67
CA HIS A 272 16.16 4.47 -6.30
C HIS A 272 15.78 5.76 -5.57
N VAL A 273 16.75 6.64 -5.33
CA VAL A 273 16.55 7.96 -4.71
C VAL A 273 17.01 9.05 -5.66
N ALA A 274 16.16 10.06 -5.85
CA ALA A 274 16.47 11.24 -6.65
C ALA A 274 16.21 12.52 -5.85
N SER A 275 17.25 13.32 -5.67
CA SER A 275 17.17 14.61 -4.99
C SER A 275 16.84 15.72 -5.99
N VAL A 276 15.65 16.29 -5.87
CA VAL A 276 15.14 17.33 -6.77
C VAL A 276 15.23 18.70 -6.11
N ARG A 277 15.83 19.68 -6.79
CA ARG A 277 15.79 21.10 -6.39
C ARG A 277 14.96 21.89 -7.38
N ILE A 278 14.01 22.66 -6.84
CA ILE A 278 13.20 23.59 -7.61
C ILE A 278 13.92 24.94 -7.65
N ASN A 279 14.11 25.46 -8.87
CA ASN A 279 14.81 26.72 -9.11
C ASN A 279 13.83 27.90 -8.99
N GLU A 280 14.34 29.11 -8.74
CA GLU A 280 13.51 30.33 -8.60
C GLU A 280 12.67 30.63 -9.86
N GLU A 281 13.13 30.18 -11.03
CA GLU A 281 12.45 30.34 -12.32
C GLU A 281 11.31 29.31 -12.55
N GLY A 282 11.09 28.38 -11.61
CA GLY A 282 10.07 27.33 -11.71
C GLY A 282 10.49 26.06 -12.44
N GLY A 283 11.76 25.96 -12.87
CA GLY A 283 12.38 24.72 -13.35
C GLY A 283 12.85 23.81 -12.20
N TYR A 284 13.41 22.64 -12.54
CA TYR A 284 14.02 21.73 -11.56
C TYR A 284 15.37 21.17 -12.02
N ASP A 285 16.24 20.90 -11.05
CA ASP A 285 17.51 20.20 -11.23
C ASP A 285 17.49 18.88 -10.44
N LEU A 286 18.03 17.82 -11.04
CA LEU A 286 18.41 16.61 -10.30
C LEU A 286 19.81 16.84 -9.70
N ILE A 287 19.89 16.96 -8.38
CA ILE A 287 21.15 17.19 -7.68
C ILE A 287 21.91 15.89 -7.49
N GLU A 288 21.18 14.82 -7.15
CA GLU A 288 21.76 13.54 -6.80
C GLU A 288 20.81 12.43 -7.21
N GLU A 289 21.38 11.36 -7.75
CA GLU A 289 20.68 10.15 -8.16
C GLU A 289 21.43 8.96 -7.58
N ILE A 290 20.80 8.27 -6.63
CA ILE A 290 21.32 7.07 -6.00
C ILE A 290 20.54 5.89 -6.57
N SER A 291 21.27 4.93 -7.13
CA SER A 291 20.67 3.70 -7.62
C SER A 291 20.33 2.80 -6.43
N GLY A 292 19.14 2.20 -6.45
CA GLY A 292 18.77 1.16 -5.51
C GLY A 292 19.57 -0.11 -5.75
N ASP A 293 19.45 -1.05 -4.81
CA ASP A 293 20.21 -2.29 -4.86
C ASP A 293 19.83 -3.14 -6.08
N THR A 294 20.82 -3.85 -6.62
CA THR A 294 20.61 -4.94 -7.59
C THR A 294 20.38 -6.27 -6.87
N ILE A 295 19.79 -7.24 -7.57
CA ILE A 295 19.61 -8.61 -7.05
C ILE A 295 20.96 -9.20 -6.58
N GLY A 296 22.06 -8.93 -7.30
CA GLY A 296 23.40 -9.37 -6.93
C GLY A 296 23.91 -8.76 -5.62
N GLU A 297 23.68 -7.46 -5.40
CA GLU A 297 24.03 -6.78 -4.13
C GLU A 297 23.22 -7.37 -2.97
N ILE A 298 21.92 -7.57 -3.17
CA ILE A 298 21.03 -8.15 -2.13
C ILE A 298 21.46 -9.57 -1.78
N LEU A 299 21.78 -10.39 -2.78
CA LEU A 299 22.32 -11.73 -2.55
C LEU A 299 23.65 -11.70 -1.79
N SER A 300 24.44 -10.63 -1.94
CA SER A 300 25.69 -10.47 -1.19
C SER A 300 25.45 -10.21 0.30
N TYR A 301 24.34 -9.55 0.67
CA TYR A 301 23.94 -9.38 2.08
C TYR A 301 23.64 -10.72 2.77
N VAL A 302 23.12 -11.70 2.03
CA VAL A 302 22.86 -13.07 2.51
C VAL A 302 24.00 -14.05 2.21
N GLU A 303 25.23 -13.52 2.13
CA GLU A 303 26.50 -14.26 2.00
C GLU A 303 26.70 -15.04 0.69
N TYR A 304 25.89 -14.79 -0.35
CA TYR A 304 26.18 -15.30 -1.68
C TYR A 304 27.19 -14.41 -2.41
N ILE A 305 27.98 -15.01 -3.30
CA ILE A 305 28.90 -14.27 -4.16
C ILE A 305 28.36 -14.33 -5.59
N PRO A 306 27.84 -13.22 -6.16
CA PRO A 306 27.19 -13.21 -7.48
C PRO A 306 28.04 -13.79 -8.61
N SER A 307 29.35 -13.53 -8.59
CA SER A 307 30.29 -14.08 -9.58
C SER A 307 30.41 -15.61 -9.48
N VAL A 308 30.36 -16.17 -8.27
CA VAL A 308 30.38 -17.62 -8.04
C VAL A 308 29.06 -18.25 -8.48
N LEU A 309 27.93 -17.58 -8.22
CA LEU A 309 26.61 -18.01 -8.70
C LEU A 309 26.57 -18.07 -10.23
N PHE A 310 27.03 -17.01 -10.88
CA PHE A 310 27.11 -16.96 -12.35
C PHE A 310 28.01 -18.07 -12.91
N ASP A 311 29.20 -18.26 -12.34
CA ASP A 311 30.13 -19.31 -12.76
C ASP A 311 29.55 -20.73 -12.57
N ARG A 312 28.77 -20.94 -11.51
CA ARG A 312 28.06 -22.21 -11.28
C ARG A 312 26.99 -22.42 -12.35
N MET A 313 26.14 -21.43 -12.60
CA MET A 313 25.12 -21.51 -13.66
C MET A 313 25.74 -21.73 -15.04
N ARG A 314 26.89 -21.10 -15.34
CA ARG A 314 27.65 -21.36 -16.58
C ARG A 314 28.03 -22.83 -16.72
N LYS A 315 28.60 -23.43 -15.67
CA LYS A 315 28.99 -24.86 -15.69
C LYS A 315 27.79 -25.79 -15.86
N GLU A 316 26.67 -25.51 -15.18
CA GLU A 316 25.44 -26.29 -15.30
C GLU A 316 24.82 -26.18 -16.70
N ALA A 317 24.82 -24.99 -17.30
CA ALA A 317 24.35 -24.77 -18.66
C ALA A 317 25.25 -25.46 -19.71
N GLU A 318 26.57 -25.47 -19.51
CA GLU A 318 27.50 -26.21 -20.36
C GLU A 318 27.27 -27.72 -20.30
N GLN A 319 27.02 -28.26 -19.11
CA GLN A 319 26.70 -29.67 -18.93
C GLN A 319 25.36 -30.03 -19.62
N ALA A 320 24.36 -29.17 -19.52
CA ALA A 320 23.07 -29.36 -20.21
C ALA A 320 23.22 -29.39 -21.74
N VAL A 321 24.15 -28.63 -22.32
CA VAL A 321 24.49 -28.72 -23.75
C VAL A 321 25.12 -30.06 -24.10
N ARG A 322 26.04 -30.56 -23.26
CA ARG A 322 26.66 -31.90 -23.46
C ARG A 322 25.62 -33.02 -23.41
N GLU A 323 24.63 -32.87 -22.55
CA GLU A 323 23.50 -33.80 -22.39
C GLU A 323 22.39 -33.60 -23.43
N GLN A 324 22.57 -32.68 -24.40
CA GLN A 324 21.59 -32.37 -25.45
C GLN A 324 20.23 -31.86 -24.92
N ARG A 325 20.20 -31.32 -23.69
CA ARG A 325 19.02 -30.67 -23.09
C ARG A 325 18.89 -29.21 -23.48
N LEU A 326 19.99 -28.58 -23.88
CA LEU A 326 20.05 -27.20 -24.39
C LEU A 326 20.90 -27.14 -25.66
N SER A 327 20.53 -26.27 -26.59
CA SER A 327 21.39 -25.88 -27.70
C SER A 327 22.40 -24.80 -27.29
N VAL A 328 23.44 -24.61 -28.10
CA VAL A 328 24.46 -23.56 -27.87
C VAL A 328 23.86 -22.15 -27.87
N PRO A 329 22.95 -21.78 -28.81
CA PRO A 329 22.26 -20.49 -28.76
C PRO A 329 21.41 -20.28 -27.49
N GLU A 330 20.64 -21.29 -27.09
CA GLU A 330 19.82 -21.22 -25.86
C GLU A 330 20.68 -21.05 -24.61
N ARG A 331 21.84 -21.73 -24.54
CA ARG A 331 22.81 -21.54 -23.46
C ARG A 331 23.27 -20.08 -23.37
N GLN A 332 23.58 -19.45 -24.51
CA GLN A 332 24.04 -18.06 -24.51
C GLN A 332 22.93 -17.11 -24.04
N GLN A 333 21.71 -17.29 -24.56
CA GLN A 333 20.55 -16.50 -24.15
C GLN A 333 20.27 -16.65 -22.65
N PHE A 334 20.33 -17.89 -22.14
CA PHE A 334 20.11 -18.18 -20.73
C PHE A 334 21.14 -17.50 -19.82
N LEU A 335 22.44 -17.57 -20.16
CA LEU A 335 23.48 -16.94 -19.36
C LEU A 335 23.44 -15.41 -19.42
N THR A 336 23.10 -14.84 -20.57
CA THR A 336 22.84 -13.40 -20.68
C THR A 336 21.67 -13.00 -19.78
N LEU A 337 20.54 -13.69 -19.87
CA LEU A 337 19.37 -13.43 -19.04
C LEU A 337 19.71 -13.54 -17.54
N PHE A 338 20.44 -14.58 -17.14
CA PHE A 338 20.83 -14.76 -15.73
C PHE A 338 21.73 -13.63 -15.24
N GLY A 339 22.71 -13.21 -16.05
CA GLY A 339 23.58 -12.07 -15.73
C GLY A 339 22.81 -10.75 -15.63
N ASP A 340 21.92 -10.50 -16.58
CA ASP A 340 21.09 -9.29 -16.61
C ASP A 340 20.12 -9.22 -15.42
N ASN A 341 19.62 -10.37 -14.95
CA ASN A 341 18.80 -10.42 -13.73
C ASN A 341 19.64 -10.17 -12.47
N LEU A 342 20.85 -10.74 -12.36
CA LEU A 342 21.73 -10.45 -11.22
C LEU A 342 22.09 -8.96 -11.14
N ALA A 343 22.30 -8.30 -12.27
CA ALA A 343 22.54 -6.86 -12.33
C ALA A 343 21.25 -6.02 -12.33
N GLY A 344 20.09 -6.67 -12.28
CA GLY A 344 18.79 -6.03 -12.36
C GLY A 344 18.31 -5.54 -11.00
N TYR A 345 17.44 -4.53 -11.03
CA TYR A 345 16.69 -4.04 -9.88
C TYR A 345 15.68 -5.12 -9.42
N PRO A 346 15.49 -5.36 -8.10
CA PRO A 346 14.63 -6.43 -7.58
C PRO A 346 13.13 -6.17 -7.77
N TYR A 347 12.74 -4.93 -8.07
CA TYR A 347 11.35 -4.56 -8.33
C TYR A 347 10.95 -4.80 -9.78
N TYR A 348 9.65 -4.88 -10.03
CA TYR A 348 9.14 -5.27 -11.34
C TYR A 348 9.32 -4.17 -12.38
N LYS A 349 9.60 -4.59 -13.60
CA LYS A 349 9.51 -3.74 -14.79
C LYS A 349 8.08 -3.81 -15.33
N PRO A 350 7.43 -2.66 -15.61
CA PRO A 350 6.09 -2.63 -16.19
C PRO A 350 6.03 -3.26 -17.59
#